data_AF-A0A7V9ALC1-F1
#
_entry.id   AF-A0A7V9ALC1-F1
#
_cell.length_a   1.000
_cell.length_b   1.000
_cell.length_c   1.000
_cell.angle_alpha   90.00
_cell.angle_beta   90.00
_cell.angle_gamma   90.00
#
_symmetry.space_group_name_H-M   'P 1'
#
loop_
_entity.id
_entity.type
_entity.pdbx_description
1 polymer ?
#
loop_
_entity_poly.entity_id
_entity_poly.type
_entity_poly.pdbx_seq_one_letter_code
_entity_poly.pdbx_strand_id
1 'polypeptide(L)'
;MDALDLIGMGIAALFAAMFGSMLGLGGGVFLVPLLTLFFEIDPKVAVGASAVCVVTNSVVGSSVHMRSGFTNIRLAMLLQTTTALGA
;
A
#
# COMPACT_ATOMS: atom_id res chain seq x y z
N MET A 1 10.50 -16.24 16.78
CA MET A 1 10.20 -14.83 16.48
C MET A 1 10.18 -14.12 17.81
N ASP A 2 11.28 -13.49 18.18
CA ASP A 2 11.34 -12.71 19.41
C ASP A 2 10.41 -11.49 19.30
N ALA A 3 9.87 -11.00 20.41
CA ALA A 3 8.98 -9.85 20.41
C ALA A 3 9.63 -8.59 19.80
N LEU A 4 10.97 -8.53 19.83
CA LEU A 4 11.78 -7.48 19.21
C LEU A 4 11.73 -7.53 17.67
N ASP A 5 11.76 -8.73 17.08
CA ASP A 5 11.65 -8.88 15.62
C ASP A 5 10.26 -8.46 15.13
N LEU A 6 9.21 -8.81 15.90
CA LEU A 6 7.83 -8.43 15.56
C LEU A 6 7.63 -6.90 15.58
N ILE A 7 8.22 -6.23 16.57
CA ILE A 7 8.17 -4.75 16.66
C ILE A 7 9.01 -4.13 15.54
N GLY A 8 10.19 -4.66 15.25
CA GLY A 8 11.05 -4.20 14.15
C GLY A 8 10.35 -4.30 12.79
N MET A 9 9.62 -5.40 12.58
CA MET A 9 8.82 -5.67 11.39
C MET A 9 7.70 -4.64 11.19
N GLY A 10 6.97 -4.33 12.26
CA GLY A 10 5.89 -3.34 12.24
C GLY A 10 6.40 -1.93 11.92
N ILE A 11 7.53 -1.53 12.50
CA ILE A 11 8.15 -0.22 12.26
C ILE A 11 8.65 -0.11 10.82
N ALA A 12 9.37 -1.13 10.34
CA ALA A 12 9.89 -1.16 8.98
C ALA A 12 8.78 -1.15 7.93
N ALA A 13 7.69 -1.90 8.16
CA ALA A 13 6.50 -1.88 7.32
C ALA A 13 5.80 -0.51 7.34
N LEU A 14 5.74 0.16 8.50
CA LEU A 14 5.18 1.51 8.61
C LEU A 14 5.96 2.52 7.77
N PHE A 15 7.29 2.53 7.88
CA PHE A 15 8.14 3.42 7.09
C PHE A 15 8.02 3.12 5.60
N ALA A 16 8.08 1.85 5.20
CA ALA A 16 7.90 1.41 3.81
C ALA A 16 6.54 1.86 3.24
N ALA A 17 5.46 1.73 4.01
CA ALA A 17 4.13 2.17 3.63
C ALA A 17 4.04 3.70 3.56
N MET A 18 4.67 4.43 4.49
CA MET A 18 4.72 5.90 4.47
C MET A 18 5.44 6.41 3.21
N PHE A 19 6.65 5.92 2.94
CA PHE A 19 7.39 6.32 1.75
C PHE A 19 6.66 5.92 0.47
N GLY A 20 6.17 4.68 0.38
CA GLY A 20 5.45 4.22 -0.81
C GLY A 20 4.10 4.91 -1.03
N SER A 21 3.45 5.41 0.03
CA SER A 21 2.24 6.23 -0.09
C SER A 21 2.55 7.66 -0.54
N MET A 22 3.64 8.27 -0.05
CA MET A 22 4.13 9.57 -0.53
C MET A 22 4.52 9.52 -2.01
N LEU A 23 5.11 8.43 -2.47
CA LEU A 23 5.46 8.20 -3.89
C LEU A 23 4.22 7.93 -4.77
N GLY A 24 3.04 7.71 -4.19
CA GLY A 24 1.81 7.40 -4.94
C GLY A 24 1.72 5.96 -5.47
N LEU A 25 2.64 5.08 -5.07
CA LEU A 25 2.69 3.67 -5.51
C LEU A 25 1.93 2.71 -4.57
N GLY A 26 1.43 3.23 -3.44
CA GLY A 26 0.58 2.46 -2.52
C GLY A 26 1.33 1.59 -1.50
N GLY A 27 2.65 1.74 -1.33
CA GLY A 27 3.41 1.06 -0.24
C GLY A 27 3.84 -0.39 -0.54
N GLY A 28 3.11 -1.11 -1.42
CA GLY A 28 3.35 -2.53 -1.73
C GLY A 28 4.71 -2.83 -2.36
N VAL A 29 5.23 -1.90 -3.17
CA VAL A 29 6.56 -2.01 -3.81
C VAL A 29 7.68 -2.19 -2.78
N PHE A 30 7.54 -1.57 -1.60
CA PHE A 30 8.48 -1.72 -0.50
C PHE A 30 8.08 -2.85 0.45
N LEU A 31 6.78 -3.09 0.66
CA LEU A 31 6.30 -4.11 1.60
C LEU A 31 6.63 -5.54 1.16
N VAL A 32 6.52 -5.86 -0.14
CA VAL A 32 6.80 -7.21 -0.66
C VAL A 32 8.26 -7.63 -0.38
N PRO A 33 9.29 -6.90 -0.85
CA PRO A 33 10.68 -7.27 -0.57
C PRO A 33 11.02 -7.19 0.92
N LEU A 34 10.36 -6.33 1.69
CA LEU A 34 10.59 -6.25 3.13
C LEU A 34 10.07 -7.49 3.87
N LEU A 35 8.94 -8.05 3.44
CA LEU A 35 8.38 -9.28 4.02
C LEU A 35 9.05 -10.55 3.50
N THR A 36 9.46 -10.60 2.23
CA THR A 36 10.11 -11.79 1.65
C THR A 36 11.61 -11.86 1.90
N LEU A 37 12.34 -10.74 1.77
CA LEU A 37 13.80 -10.73 1.86
C LEU A 37 14.31 -10.58 3.30
N PHE A 38 13.56 -9.87 4.15
CA PHE A 38 13.97 -9.56 5.53
C PHE A 38 13.36 -10.50 6.57
N PHE A 39 12.18 -11.06 6.29
CA PHE A 39 11.45 -11.92 7.23
C PHE A 39 11.24 -13.35 6.73
N GLU A 40 11.78 -13.69 5.54
CA GLU A 40 11.70 -15.02 4.91
C GLU A 40 10.29 -15.63 4.90
N ILE A 41 9.26 -14.77 4.83
CA ILE A 41 7.87 -15.22 4.78
C ILE A 41 7.59 -15.77 3.38
N ASP A 42 6.77 -16.82 3.32
CA ASP A 42 6.31 -17.41 2.07
C ASP A 42 5.80 -16.31 1.11
N PRO A 43 6.36 -16.21 -0.12
CA PRO A 43 6.02 -15.16 -1.07
C PRO A 43 4.52 -15.05 -1.33
N LYS A 44 3.78 -16.16 -1.25
CA LYS A 44 2.33 -16.17 -1.44
C LYS A 44 1.61 -15.34 -0.38
N VAL A 45 2.05 -15.45 0.88
CA VAL A 45 1.45 -14.73 2.00
C VAL A 45 1.90 -13.27 2.00
N ALA A 46 3.18 -13.01 1.69
CA ALA A 46 3.72 -11.66 1.62
C ALA A 46 3.03 -10.81 0.54
N VAL A 47 2.80 -11.38 -0.66
CA VAL A 47 2.05 -10.69 -1.72
C VAL A 47 0.62 -10.39 -1.29
N GLY A 48 -0.08 -11.37 -0.70
CA GLY A 48 -1.44 -11.17 -0.18
C GLY A 48 -1.52 -10.06 0.88
N ALA A 49 -0.62 -10.07 1.86
CA ALA A 49 -0.55 -9.05 2.90
C ALA A 49 -0.26 -7.65 2.32
N SER A 50 0.67 -7.57 1.36
CA SER A 50 1.01 -6.31 0.70
C SER A 50 -0.17 -5.74 -0.11
N ALA A 51 -0.94 -6.60 -0.79
CA ALA A 51 -2.09 -6.18 -1.58
C ALA A 51 -3.18 -5.59 -0.68
N VAL A 52 -3.48 -6.25 0.45
CA VAL A 52 -4.43 -5.72 1.45
C VAL A 52 -3.95 -4.36 1.97
N CYS A 53 -2.67 -4.22 2.31
CA CYS A 53 -2.09 -2.97 2.79
C CYS A 53 -2.23 -1.84 1.74
N VAL A 54 -1.91 -2.12 0.47
CA VAL A 54 -2.02 -1.17 -0.64
C VAL A 54 -3.46 -0.71 -0.84
N VAL A 55 -4.41 -1.64 -0.83
CA VAL A 55 -5.84 -1.33 -1.01
C VAL A 55 -6.32 -0.45 0.13
N THR A 56 -6.04 -0.82 1.39
CA THR A 56 -6.42 -0.02 2.56
C THR A 56 -5.83 1.39 2.49
N ASN A 57 -4.54 1.51 2.18
CA ASN A 57 -3.88 2.80 2.07
C ASN A 57 -4.49 3.67 0.95
N SER A 58 -4.81 3.07 -0.20
CA SER A 58 -5.44 3.78 -1.33
C SER A 58 -6.83 4.30 -0.98
N VAL A 59 -7.64 3.52 -0.26
CA VAL A 59 -8.97 3.93 0.21
C VAL A 59 -8.86 5.09 1.19
N VAL A 60 -7.94 4.99 2.17
CA VAL A 60 -7.72 6.05 3.17
C VAL A 60 -7.21 7.33 2.51
N GLY A 61 -6.17 7.25 1.68
CA GLY A 61 -5.58 8.39 0.98
C GLY A 61 -6.59 9.09 0.06
N SER A 62 -7.37 8.31 -0.70
CA SER A 62 -8.44 8.85 -1.57
C SER A 62 -9.55 9.52 -0.77
N SER A 63 -9.95 8.95 0.37
CA SER A 63 -10.99 9.54 1.23
C SER A 63 -10.55 10.88 1.82
N VAL A 64 -9.29 11.00 2.23
CA VAL A 64 -8.70 12.25 2.72
C VAL A 64 -8.62 13.29 1.61
N HIS A 65 -8.17 12.90 0.41
CA HIS A 65 -8.12 13.80 -0.75
C HIS A 65 -9.52 14.29 -1.15
N MET A 66 -10.51 13.40 -1.14
CA MET A 66 -11.89 13.73 -1.50
C MET A 66 -12.53 14.71 -0.51
N ARG A 67 -12.21 14.60 0.79
CA ARG A 67 -12.60 15.60 1.80
C ARG A 67 -11.94 16.96 1.61
N SER A 68 -10.80 17.02 0.93
CA SER A 68 -10.07 18.27 0.69
C SER A 68 -10.72 19.14 -0.39
N GLY A 69 -11.80 18.68 -1.04
CA GLY A 69 -12.59 19.47 -2.00
C GLY A 69 -11.94 19.71 -3.37
N PHE A 70 -10.67 19.35 -3.54
CA PHE A 70 -9.92 19.49 -4.79
C PHE A 70 -10.06 18.30 -5.75
N THR A 71 -10.81 17.25 -5.39
CA THR A 71 -10.95 16.04 -6.22
C THR A 71 -12.14 16.15 -7.16
N ASN A 72 -11.87 16.17 -8.47
CA ASN A 72 -12.92 16.05 -9.49
C ASN A 72 -13.33 14.58 -9.66
N ILE A 73 -14.40 14.18 -8.96
CA ILE A 73 -14.89 12.79 -8.93
C ILE A 73 -15.28 12.28 -10.32
N ARG A 74 -15.78 13.15 -11.21
CA ARG A 74 -16.14 12.74 -12.59
C ARG A 74 -14.90 12.29 -13.37
N LEU A 75 -13.81 13.05 -13.27
CA LEU A 75 -12.55 12.69 -13.90
C LEU A 75 -11.94 11.44 -13.23
N ALA A 76 -12.02 11.35 -11.90
CA ALA A 76 -11.53 10.19 -11.16
C ALA A 76 -12.22 8.89 -11.61
N MET A 77 -13.56 8.88 -11.73
CA MET A 77 -14.29 7.70 -12.20
C MET A 77 -13.97 7.35 -13.65
N LEU A 78 -13.84 8.34 -14.54
CA LEU A 78 -13.46 8.11 -15.93
C LEU A 78 -12.06 7.49 -16.05
N LEU A 79 -11.09 8.02 -15.30
CA LEU A 79 -9.73 7.48 -15.27
C LEU A 79 -9.68 6.07 -14.63
N GLN A 80 -10.49 5.84 -13.60
CA GLN A 80 -10.52 4.56 -12.90
C GLN A 80 -11.07 3.44 -13.80
N THR A 81 -12.12 3.69 -14.59
CA THR A 81 -12.66 2.69 -15.54
C THR A 81 -11.72 2.44 -16.72
N THR A 82 -11.07 3.47 -17.27
CA THR A 82 -10.08 3.27 -18.34
C THR A 82 -8.85 2.51 -17.87
N THR A 83 -8.42 2.74 -16.63
CA THR A 83 -7.29 2.01 -16.03
C THR A 83 -7.66 0.57 -15.74
N ALA A 84 -8.85 0.31 -15.18
CA ALA A 84 -9.32 -1.05 -14.88
C ALA A 84 -9.48 -1.92 -16.13
N LEU A 85 -9.72 -1.33 -17.30
CA LEU A 85 -9.76 -2.04 -18.57
C LEU A 85 -8.37 -2.36 -19.14
N GLY A 86 -7.35 -1.58 -18.77
CA GLY A 86 -5.99 -1.72 -19.29
C GLY A 86 -5.00 -2.46 -18.38
N ALA A 87 -5.30 -2.54 -17.08
CA ALA A 87 -4.53 -3.28 -16.07
C ALA A 87 -4.85 -4.78 -16.13
#